data_AF-A0A8D0GBG5-F1
#
_entry.id   AF-A0A8D0GBG5-F1
#
_cell.length_a   1.000
_cell.length_b   1.000
_cell.length_c   1.000
_cell.angle_alpha   90.00
_cell.angle_beta   90.00
_cell.angle_gamma   90.00
#
_symmetry.space_group_name_H-M   'P 1'
#
loop_
_entity.id
_entity.type
_entity.pdbx_description
1 polymer ?
#
loop_
_entity_poly.entity_id
_entity_poly.type
_entity_poly.pdbx_seq_one_letter_code
_entity_poly.pdbx_strand_id
1 'polypeptide(L)'
;MPSAVNALVAQQTGAGPIPSTSATTTAETGGGTGGIYSAIISRNQPIIGVREKTFQDLHKKCLEKKILFEDLDFPANESSLFFSQKLPIKFEWKRPTEICENPRFIIGGANRTDICQGELGDCWFLAAIACLTLNEKLLFRVIPHDQTFIENYA
;
A
#
# COMPACT_ATOMS: atom_id res chain seq x y z
N MET A 1 -40.02 32.12 -15.67
CA MET A 1 -39.83 31.21 -16.82
C MET A 1 -38.40 30.68 -16.77
N PRO A 2 -38.13 29.48 -16.25
CA PRO A 2 -36.80 28.88 -16.40
C PRO A 2 -36.77 28.05 -17.68
N SER A 3 -35.93 28.45 -18.63
CA SER A 3 -35.64 27.70 -19.85
C SER A 3 -34.72 26.52 -19.52
N ALA A 4 -35.16 25.33 -19.92
CA ALA A 4 -34.44 24.07 -19.78
C ALA A 4 -33.17 24.03 -20.64
N VAL A 5 -32.07 23.54 -20.07
CA VAL A 5 -30.84 23.23 -20.80
C VAL A 5 -30.83 21.73 -21.09
N ASN A 6 -30.73 21.40 -22.38
CA ASN A 6 -30.79 20.04 -22.92
C ASN A 6 -29.67 19.14 -22.40
N ALA A 7 -30.05 17.92 -22.00
CA ALA A 7 -29.14 16.81 -21.75
C ALA A 7 -28.53 16.33 -23.08
N LEU A 8 -27.22 16.54 -23.26
CA LEU A 8 -26.48 15.89 -24.34
C LEU A 8 -26.20 14.44 -23.94
N VAL A 9 -26.83 13.55 -24.71
CA VAL A 9 -26.73 12.10 -24.69
C VAL A 9 -25.27 11.67 -24.87
N ALA A 10 -24.71 10.98 -23.87
CA ALA A 10 -23.45 10.27 -24.01
C ALA A 10 -23.61 9.13 -25.03
N GLN A 11 -22.83 9.16 -26.11
CA GLN A 11 -22.81 8.10 -27.11
C GLN A 11 -22.16 6.83 -26.52
N GLN A 12 -22.85 5.70 -26.68
CA GLN A 12 -22.31 4.37 -26.36
C GLN A 12 -21.19 4.01 -27.34
N THR A 13 -20.02 3.67 -26.82
CA THR A 13 -18.91 3.12 -27.61
C THR A 13 -19.14 1.62 -27.83
N GLY A 14 -19.36 1.23 -29.09
CA GLY A 14 -19.52 -0.16 -29.49
C GLY A 14 -18.20 -0.92 -29.49
N ALA A 15 -18.18 -2.11 -28.90
CA ALA A 15 -17.06 -3.05 -28.97
C ALA A 15 -17.02 -3.72 -30.36
N GLY A 16 -15.87 -3.64 -31.03
CA GLY A 16 -15.62 -4.33 -32.31
C GLY A 16 -15.49 -5.85 -32.16
N PRO A 17 -15.53 -6.62 -33.27
CA PRO A 17 -15.63 -8.08 -33.22
C PRO A 17 -14.32 -8.75 -32.80
N ILE A 18 -14.45 -9.84 -32.03
CA ILE A 18 -13.36 -10.73 -31.61
C ILE A 18 -12.98 -11.65 -32.78
N PRO A 19 -11.70 -11.73 -33.21
CA PRO A 19 -11.26 -12.72 -34.17
C PRO A 19 -11.29 -14.12 -33.53
N SER A 20 -12.08 -15.01 -34.14
CA SER A 20 -12.14 -16.42 -33.79
C SER A 20 -11.08 -17.17 -34.58
N THR A 21 -10.10 -17.76 -33.88
CA THR A 21 -9.21 -18.78 -34.47
C THR A 21 -9.27 -20.03 -33.62
N SER A 22 -10.02 -21.00 -34.13
CA SER A 22 -10.04 -22.39 -33.71
C SER A 22 -8.69 -23.06 -33.96
N ALA A 23 -8.10 -23.67 -32.92
CA ALA A 23 -7.03 -24.65 -33.06
C ALA A 23 -7.19 -25.78 -32.02
N THR A 24 -7.07 -26.98 -32.56
CA THR A 24 -7.39 -28.31 -32.06
C THR A 24 -6.58 -28.79 -30.86
N THR A 25 -7.19 -29.66 -30.06
CA THR A 25 -6.62 -30.48 -28.98
C THR A 25 -5.42 -31.33 -29.43
N THR A 26 -4.29 -31.19 -28.76
CA THR A 26 -3.39 -32.32 -28.45
C THR A 26 -2.83 -32.16 -27.04
N ALA A 27 -2.97 -33.22 -26.25
CA ALA A 27 -2.30 -33.38 -24.98
C ALA A 27 -0.83 -33.74 -25.25
N GLU A 28 0.11 -33.03 -24.65
CA GLU A 28 1.38 -33.60 -24.19
C GLU A 28 2.14 -32.64 -23.25
N THR A 29 2.70 -33.25 -22.22
CA THR A 29 3.63 -32.77 -21.20
C THR A 29 4.73 -31.83 -21.72
N GLY A 30 4.94 -30.70 -21.04
CA GLY A 30 6.10 -29.84 -21.28
C GLY A 30 6.18 -28.66 -20.32
N GLY A 31 7.10 -28.71 -19.37
CA GLY A 31 7.41 -27.60 -18.48
C GLY A 31 8.08 -26.43 -19.20
N GLY A 32 7.78 -25.22 -18.73
CA GLY A 32 8.56 -24.01 -18.95
C GLY A 32 8.07 -23.12 -20.09
N THR A 33 7.56 -21.94 -19.75
CA THR A 33 7.87 -20.65 -20.40
C THR A 33 7.22 -19.52 -19.60
N GLY A 34 8.04 -18.50 -19.29
CA GLY A 34 7.77 -17.51 -18.27
C GLY A 34 6.64 -16.54 -18.61
N GLY A 35 5.57 -16.59 -17.83
CA GLY A 35 4.63 -15.48 -17.71
C GLY A 35 5.15 -14.43 -16.73
N ILE A 36 4.75 -13.18 -16.91
CA ILE A 36 4.97 -12.05 -15.99
C ILE A 36 4.67 -12.39 -14.51
N TYR A 37 3.87 -13.42 -14.26
CA TYR A 37 3.51 -13.93 -12.94
C TYR A 37 4.61 -14.78 -12.28
N SER A 38 5.51 -15.44 -13.02
CA SER A 38 6.60 -16.22 -12.43
C SER A 38 7.62 -15.33 -11.72
N ALA A 39 7.89 -14.15 -12.27
CA ALA A 39 8.73 -13.14 -11.63
C ALA A 39 8.08 -12.53 -10.37
N ILE A 40 6.75 -12.57 -10.25
CA ILE A 40 6.02 -12.10 -9.07
C ILE A 40 6.05 -13.15 -7.95
N ILE A 41 5.86 -14.43 -8.29
CA ILE A 41 5.89 -15.54 -7.31
C ILE A 41 7.32 -15.76 -6.77
N SER A 42 8.36 -15.53 -7.58
CA SER A 42 9.77 -15.66 -7.16
C SER A 42 10.29 -14.52 -6.27
N ARG A 43 9.52 -13.45 -6.05
CA ARG A 43 9.90 -12.26 -5.27
C ARG A 43 9.51 -12.29 -3.78
N ASN A 44 9.04 -13.42 -3.26
CA ASN A 44 8.92 -13.62 -1.81
C ASN A 44 10.29 -13.78 -1.10
N GLN A 45 11.39 -13.40 -1.75
CA GLN A 45 12.71 -13.34 -1.14
C GLN A 45 12.87 -12.00 -0.42
N PRO A 46 13.62 -11.94 0.70
CA PRO A 46 14.03 -10.68 1.31
C PRO A 46 14.65 -9.77 0.25
N ILE A 47 14.46 -8.46 0.35
CA ILE A 47 15.13 -7.49 -0.54
C ILE A 47 16.64 -7.57 -0.26
N ILE A 48 17.35 -8.44 -0.98
CA ILE A 48 18.81 -8.56 -0.92
C ILE A 48 19.34 -7.66 -2.02
N GLY A 49 19.69 -6.42 -1.70
CA GLY A 49 20.19 -5.51 -2.74
C GLY A 49 20.54 -4.08 -2.36
N VAL A 50 20.23 -3.61 -1.15
CA VAL A 50 20.70 -2.30 -0.68
C VAL A 50 21.48 -2.51 0.60
N ARG A 51 22.52 -1.70 0.83
CA ARG A 51 23.30 -1.66 2.07
C ARG A 51 22.46 -1.03 3.20
N GLU A 52 21.20 -1.42 3.29
CA GLU A 52 20.19 -1.00 4.25
C GLU A 52 20.43 -1.77 5.55
N LYS A 53 20.39 -1.06 6.68
CA LYS A 53 20.31 -1.73 7.98
C LYS A 53 18.97 -2.43 8.04
N THR A 54 18.94 -3.67 8.52
CA THR A 54 17.66 -4.36 8.66
C THR A 54 16.79 -3.65 9.68
N PHE A 55 15.47 -3.77 9.55
CA PHE A 55 14.52 -3.29 10.56
C PHE A 55 14.95 -3.74 11.98
N GLN A 56 15.36 -5.00 12.12
CA GLN A 56 15.77 -5.59 13.39
C GLN A 56 17.02 -4.91 14.00
N ASP A 57 18.01 -4.57 13.17
CA ASP A 57 19.22 -3.89 13.65
C ASP A 57 18.92 -2.46 14.14
N LEU A 58 18.07 -1.75 13.41
CA LEU A 58 17.63 -0.40 13.77
C LEU A 58 16.80 -0.42 15.05
N HIS A 59 15.81 -1.31 15.10
CA HIS A 59 14.90 -1.49 16.23
C HIS A 59 15.65 -1.85 17.52
N LYS A 60 16.56 -2.83 17.45
CA LYS A 60 17.42 -3.21 18.58
C LYS A 60 18.27 -2.04 19.09
N LYS A 61 18.89 -1.28 18.17
CA LYS A 61 19.74 -0.14 18.53
C LYS A 61 18.94 0.98 19.21
N CYS A 62 17.72 1.26 18.75
CA CYS A 62 16.85 2.25 19.37
C CYS A 62 16.39 1.81 20.77
N LEU A 63 16.01 0.53 20.93
CA LEU A 63 15.66 -0.06 22.22
C LEU A 63 16.81 0.00 23.23
N GLU A 64 18.01 -0.41 22.83
CA GLU A 64 19.21 -0.38 23.70
C GLU A 64 19.53 1.05 24.17
N LYS A 65 19.33 2.04 23.30
CA LYS A 65 19.57 3.45 23.61
C LYS A 65 18.39 4.14 24.30
N LYS A 66 17.22 3.49 24.37
CA LYS A 66 15.96 4.07 24.86
C LYS A 66 15.60 5.38 24.15
N ILE A 67 15.83 5.40 22.83
CA ILE A 67 15.45 6.53 21.97
C ILE A 67 14.40 6.06 20.97
N LEU A 68 13.61 6.99 20.47
CA LEU A 68 12.68 6.73 19.38
C LEU A 68 13.38 6.88 18.04
N PHE A 69 13.04 6.02 17.08
CA PHE A 69 13.62 5.99 15.75
C PHE A 69 13.22 7.25 14.98
N GLU A 70 14.20 7.81 14.28
CA GLU A 70 14.05 8.89 13.32
C GLU A 70 14.64 8.41 12.00
N ASP A 71 13.84 8.48 10.93
CA ASP A 71 14.25 8.09 9.59
C ASP A 71 15.03 9.23 8.92
N LEU A 72 16.30 8.97 8.59
CA LEU A 72 17.16 9.95 7.92
C LEU A 72 16.89 10.03 6.42
N ASP A 73 16.39 8.95 5.83
CA ASP A 73 16.09 8.87 4.39
C ASP A 73 14.68 9.43 4.10
N PHE A 74 13.81 9.45 5.12
CA PHE A 74 12.47 10.04 5.05
C PHE A 74 12.17 10.94 6.27
N PRO A 75 12.77 12.15 6.35
CA PRO A 75 12.69 12.99 7.54
C PRO A 75 11.29 13.59 7.74
N ALA A 76 10.88 13.82 8.99
CA ALA A 76 9.59 14.41 9.35
C ALA A 76 9.52 15.93 9.10
N ASN A 77 9.67 16.34 7.84
CA ASN A 77 9.60 17.74 7.42
C ASN A 77 8.96 17.87 6.02
N GLU A 78 8.89 19.10 5.49
CA GLU A 78 8.23 19.39 4.22
C GLU A 78 8.83 18.68 3.00
N SER A 79 10.12 18.30 3.02
CA SER A 79 10.75 17.58 1.90
C SER A 79 10.14 16.19 1.66
N SER A 80 9.57 15.60 2.70
CA SER A 80 8.90 14.29 2.64
C SER A 80 7.42 14.39 2.28
N LEU A 81 6.83 15.59 2.36
CA LEU A 81 5.44 15.85 1.99
C LEU A 81 5.31 16.28 0.54
N PHE A 82 6.19 17.17 0.07
CA PHE A 82 6.03 17.87 -1.20
C PHE A 82 7.35 17.91 -1.97
N PHE A 83 7.29 17.60 -3.26
CA PHE A 83 8.42 17.80 -4.18
C PHE A 83 8.34 19.12 -4.96
N SER A 84 7.15 19.73 -5.05
CA SER A 84 6.92 20.93 -5.87
C SER A 84 5.92 21.91 -5.24
N GLN A 85 4.64 21.52 -5.17
CA GLN A 85 3.57 22.40 -4.68
C GLN A 85 3.33 22.17 -3.19
N LYS A 86 3.42 23.25 -2.41
CA LYS A 86 3.07 23.26 -0.98
C LYS A 86 1.62 23.69 -0.82
N LEU A 87 0.92 23.05 0.10
CA LEU A 87 -0.40 23.48 0.53
C LEU A 87 -0.25 24.66 1.52
N PRO A 88 -1.19 25.63 1.53
CA PRO A 88 -1.19 26.76 2.48
C PRO A 88 -1.68 26.32 3.88
N ILE A 89 -1.30 25.12 4.31
CA ILE A 89 -1.67 24.51 5.58
C ILE A 89 -0.38 24.09 6.27
N LYS A 90 -0.26 24.38 7.56
CA LYS A 90 0.88 23.96 8.36
C LYS A 90 0.63 22.55 8.91
N PHE A 91 1.49 21.61 8.53
CA PHE A 91 1.45 20.25 9.07
C PHE A 91 2.34 20.14 10.31
N GLU A 92 1.85 19.40 11.31
CA GLU A 92 2.59 19.02 12.51
C GLU A 92 2.77 17.50 12.50
N TRP A 93 4.01 17.03 12.57
CA TRP A 93 4.30 15.60 12.63
C TRP A 93 4.14 15.10 14.06
N LYS A 94 3.32 14.07 14.25
CA LYS A 94 3.07 13.43 15.55
C LYS A 94 3.16 11.93 15.45
N ARG A 95 3.72 11.30 16.48
CA ARG A 95 3.70 9.85 16.69
C ARG A 95 2.31 9.43 17.20
N PRO A 96 1.89 8.16 17.00
CA PRO A 96 0.60 7.68 17.48
C PRO A 96 0.34 7.89 18.99
N THR A 97 1.40 7.81 19.81
CA THR A 97 1.36 8.07 21.26
C THR A 97 1.08 9.53 21.63
N GLU A 98 1.29 10.47 20.70
CA GLU A 98 1.00 11.90 20.87
C GLU A 98 -0.39 12.27 20.36
N ILE A 99 -1.05 11.35 19.64
CA ILE A 99 -2.38 11.54 19.05
C ILE A 99 -3.48 10.98 19.97
N CYS A 100 -3.23 9.83 20.61
CA CYS A 100 -4.19 9.18 21.50
C CYS A 100 -3.47 8.43 22.65
N GLU A 101 -4.18 8.20 23.76
CA GLU A 101 -3.60 7.61 24.98
C GLU A 101 -3.18 6.15 24.84
N ASN A 102 -3.90 5.36 24.04
CA ASN A 102 -3.67 3.92 23.89
C ASN A 102 -3.60 3.52 22.41
N PRO A 103 -2.54 3.92 21.68
CA PRO A 103 -2.40 3.55 20.27
C PRO A 103 -2.26 2.04 20.12
N ARG A 104 -2.92 1.49 19.11
CA ARG A 104 -2.84 0.08 18.72
C ARG A 104 -2.51 0.01 17.24
N PHE A 105 -1.62 -0.90 16.87
CA PHE A 105 -1.24 -1.07 15.47
C PHE A 105 -2.37 -1.68 14.65
N ILE A 106 -2.98 -2.76 15.16
CA ILE A 106 -4.17 -3.41 14.59
C ILE A 106 -5.11 -3.79 15.74
N ILE A 107 -6.42 -3.55 15.61
CA ILE A 107 -7.45 -3.91 16.60
C ILE A 107 -8.46 -4.84 15.93
N GLY A 108 -8.55 -6.09 16.39
CA GLY A 108 -9.55 -7.03 15.88
C GLY A 108 -9.30 -7.50 14.43
N GLY A 109 -8.06 -7.42 13.94
CA GLY A 109 -7.69 -7.67 12.55
C GLY A 109 -7.71 -6.38 11.71
N ALA A 110 -7.07 -6.40 10.54
CA ALA A 110 -7.14 -5.27 9.61
C ALA A 110 -8.23 -5.51 8.57
N ASN A 111 -9.18 -4.59 8.48
CA ASN A 111 -10.36 -4.68 7.65
C ASN A 111 -10.48 -3.45 6.75
N ARG A 112 -11.23 -3.58 5.64
CA ARG A 112 -11.54 -2.47 4.73
C ARG A 112 -12.22 -1.28 5.43
N THR A 113 -12.87 -1.51 6.57
CA THR A 113 -13.52 -0.46 7.38
C THR A 113 -12.52 0.46 8.06
N ASP A 114 -11.27 0.01 8.21
CA ASP A 114 -10.22 0.78 8.89
C ASP A 114 -9.58 1.80 7.96
N ILE A 115 -9.99 1.82 6.68
CA ILE A 115 -9.40 2.63 5.62
C ILE A 115 -10.38 3.74 5.24
N CYS A 116 -10.02 4.96 5.62
CA CYS A 116 -10.74 6.17 5.24
C CYS A 116 -9.77 7.11 4.51
N GLN A 117 -10.21 7.66 3.38
CA GLN A 117 -9.38 8.59 2.60
C GLN A 117 -9.23 9.92 3.35
N GLY A 118 -7.98 10.42 3.41
CA GLY A 118 -7.67 11.76 3.86
C GLY A 118 -7.80 12.80 2.75
N GLU A 119 -7.01 13.87 2.83
CA GLU A 119 -7.02 14.94 1.82
C GLU A 119 -6.13 14.63 0.60
N LEU A 120 -5.36 13.52 0.64
CA LEU A 120 -4.51 13.11 -0.47
C LEU A 120 -5.35 12.42 -1.56
N GLY A 121 -5.02 12.72 -2.83
CA GLY A 121 -5.68 12.15 -4.02
C GLY A 121 -5.20 10.73 -4.37
N ASP A 122 -5.06 9.85 -3.40
CA ASP A 122 -4.47 8.51 -3.52
C ASP A 122 -5.49 7.37 -3.39
N CYS A 123 -6.76 7.63 -3.72
CA CYS A 123 -7.85 6.64 -3.62
C CYS A 123 -7.55 5.30 -4.32
N TRP A 124 -6.76 5.32 -5.40
CA TRP A 124 -6.32 4.13 -6.13
C TRP A 124 -5.43 3.21 -5.27
N PHE A 125 -4.63 3.77 -4.37
CA PHE A 125 -3.79 3.01 -3.44
C PHE A 125 -4.64 2.46 -2.29
N LEU A 126 -5.51 3.29 -1.70
CA LEU A 126 -6.39 2.87 -0.62
C LEU A 126 -7.34 1.74 -1.05
N ALA A 127 -7.86 1.80 -2.29
CA ALA A 127 -8.66 0.73 -2.86
C ALA A 127 -7.88 -0.60 -2.95
N ALA A 128 -6.59 -0.55 -3.28
CA ALA A 128 -5.74 -1.75 -3.31
C ALA A 128 -5.51 -2.33 -1.91
N ILE A 129 -5.26 -1.48 -0.90
CA ILE A 129 -5.13 -1.94 0.50
C ILE A 129 -6.46 -2.54 0.99
N ALA A 130 -7.59 -1.90 0.69
CA ALA A 130 -8.90 -2.43 1.05
C ALA A 130 -9.15 -3.81 0.45
N CYS A 131 -8.79 -4.02 -0.82
CA CYS A 131 -8.83 -5.35 -1.44
C CYS A 131 -7.88 -6.36 -0.76
N LEU A 132 -6.69 -5.91 -0.33
CA LEU A 132 -5.72 -6.77 0.36
C LEU A 132 -6.26 -7.30 1.70
N THR A 133 -7.06 -6.50 2.42
CA THR A 133 -7.68 -6.92 3.70
C THR A 133 -8.64 -8.10 3.55
N LEU A 134 -9.15 -8.37 2.34
CA LEU A 134 -10.04 -9.50 2.07
C LEU A 134 -9.32 -10.86 2.09
N ASN A 135 -7.98 -10.86 2.08
CA ASN A 135 -7.17 -12.07 2.15
C ASN A 135 -6.05 -11.92 3.18
N GLU A 136 -6.32 -12.38 4.40
CA GLU A 136 -5.39 -12.36 5.53
C GLU A 136 -4.01 -12.93 5.18
N LYS A 137 -3.95 -14.06 4.46
CA LYS A 137 -2.65 -14.68 4.10
C LYS A 137 -1.78 -13.77 3.22
N LEU A 138 -2.40 -12.99 2.34
CA LEU A 138 -1.68 -12.02 1.51
C LEU A 138 -1.36 -10.75 2.28
N LEU A 139 -2.30 -10.28 3.10
CA LEU A 139 -2.11 -9.13 3.98
C LEU A 139 -0.87 -9.32 4.86
N PHE A 140 -0.72 -10.50 5.47
CA PHE A 140 0.38 -10.81 6.40
C PHE A 140 1.74 -11.01 5.74
N ARG A 141 1.78 -11.06 4.41
CA ARG A 141 3.04 -10.95 3.65
C ARG A 141 3.48 -9.50 3.49
N VAL A 142 2.55 -8.56 3.57
CA VAL A 142 2.81 -7.12 3.42
C VAL A 142 2.95 -6.45 4.78
N ILE A 143 2.15 -6.84 5.77
CA ILE A 143 2.14 -6.29 7.13
C ILE A 143 2.53 -7.41 8.11
N PRO A 144 3.76 -7.41 8.63
CA PRO A 144 4.17 -8.30 9.72
C PRO A 144 3.33 -8.02 10.98
N HIS A 145 2.90 -9.08 11.68
CA HIS A 145 1.99 -8.94 12.83
C HIS A 145 2.69 -8.67 14.16
N ASP A 146 4.01 -8.82 14.21
CA ASP A 146 4.84 -8.68 15.40
C ASP A 146 5.15 -7.21 15.72
N GLN A 147 4.27 -6.29 15.31
CA GLN A 147 4.39 -4.86 15.54
C GLN A 147 3.33 -4.35 16.51
N THR A 148 3.77 -3.60 17.52
CA THR A 148 2.91 -3.05 18.57
C THR A 148 3.51 -1.75 19.12
N PHE A 149 2.66 -0.88 19.66
CA PHE A 149 3.07 0.35 20.33
C PHE A 149 3.32 0.18 21.84
N ILE A 150 3.00 -1.00 22.40
CA ILE A 150 2.98 -1.21 23.85
C ILE A 150 4.23 -1.95 24.33
N GLU A 151 4.70 -2.90 23.53
CA GLU A 151 5.86 -3.71 23.85
C GLU A 151 6.98 -3.39 22.87
N ASN A 152 8.19 -3.19 23.39
CA ASN A 152 9.38 -2.97 22.57
C ASN A 152 9.21 -1.85 21.53
N TYR A 153 8.47 -0.78 21.85
CA TYR A 153 8.36 0.39 20.97
C TYR A 153 9.62 1.25 21.09
N ALA A 154 10.25 1.55 19.95
CA ALA A 154 11.45 2.36 19.85
C ALA A 154 11.56 2.99 18.47
#